data_AF-A0A952KF72-F1
#
_entry.id   AF-A0A952KF72-F1
#
_cell.length_a   1.000
_cell.length_b   1.000
_cell.length_c   1.000
_cell.angle_alpha   90.00
_cell.angle_beta   90.00
_cell.angle_gamma   90.00
#
_symmetry.space_group_name_H-M   'P 1'
#
loop_
_entity.id
_entity.type
_entity.pdbx_description
1 polymer ?
#
loop_
_entity_poly.entity_id
_entity_poly.type
_entity_poly.pdbx_seq_one_letter_code
_entity_poly.pdbx_strand_id
1 'polypeptide(L)' 'RLLAAGDRPLAEIAAACGFTHPSHLTRHFRAAFGGPPGAWRTAVRG' A
#
# COMPACT_ATOMS: atom_id res chain seq x y z
N ARG A 1 -0.84 -3.60 -10.22
CA ARG A 1 -0.99 -4.88 -9.48
C ARG A 1 0.10 -5.10 -8.40
N LEU A 2 0.81 -4.07 -7.91
CA LEU A 2 1.91 -4.24 -6.94
C LEU A 2 1.45 -4.50 -5.49
N LEU A 3 0.27 -4.02 -5.11
CA LEU A 3 -0.27 -4.20 -3.75
C LEU A 3 -0.95 -5.56 -3.52
N ALA A 4 -1.32 -6.27 -4.60
CA ALA A 4 -2.08 -7.52 -4.53
C ALA A 4 -1.20 -8.78 -4.46
N ALA A 5 0.12 -8.68 -4.66
CA ALA A 5 0.94 -9.85 -4.99
C ALA A 5 2.28 -9.97 -4.24
N GLY A 6 2.52 -9.28 -3.12
CA GLY A 6 3.79 -9.55 -2.43
C GLY A 6 3.98 -8.96 -1.04
N ASP A 7 4.82 -9.65 -0.27
CA ASP A 7 5.41 -9.24 1.02
C ASP A 7 6.30 -7.98 0.94
N ARG A 8 6.26 -7.25 -0.19
CA ARG A 8 7.09 -6.06 -0.32
C ARG A 8 6.74 -5.04 0.77
N PRO A 9 7.75 -4.51 1.48
CA PRO A 9 7.55 -3.45 2.45
C PRO A 9 6.79 -2.28 1.81
N LEU A 10 5.91 -1.62 2.57
CA LEU A 10 5.20 -0.43 2.09
C LEU A 10 6.16 0.65 1.58
N ALA A 11 7.37 0.71 2.14
CA ALA A 11 8.43 1.62 1.69
C ALA A 11 8.85 1.37 0.24
N GLU A 12 9.04 0.11 -0.16
CA GLU A 12 9.39 -0.23 -1.55
C GLU A 12 8.24 0.06 -2.52
N ILE A 13 7.01 -0.22 -2.11
CA ILE A 13 5.83 0.10 -2.93
C ILE A 13 5.68 1.62 -3.07
N ALA A 14 5.93 2.37 -2.00
CA ALA A 14 5.91 3.82 -2.03
C ALA A 14 6.97 4.36 -2.99
N ALA A 15 8.21 3.88 -2.89
CA ALA A 15 9.29 4.26 -3.79
C ALA A 15 8.96 3.90 -5.26
N ALA A 16 8.42 2.71 -5.52
CA ALA A 16 8.00 2.29 -6.86
C ALA A 16 6.84 3.14 -7.43
N CYS A 17 6.01 3.70 -6.57
CA CYS A 17 4.94 4.64 -6.96
C CYS A 17 5.40 6.11 -7.00
N GLY A 18 6.68 6.40 -6.78
CA GLY A 18 7.22 7.76 -6.79
C GLY A 18 7.03 8.55 -5.49
N PHE A 19 6.64 7.88 -4.40
CA PHE A 19 6.52 8.50 -3.08
C PHE A 19 7.83 8.41 -2.30
N THR A 20 8.28 9.54 -1.78
CA THR A 20 9.44 9.63 -0.86
C THR A 20 9.20 8.88 0.46
N HIS A 21 7.95 8.88 0.95
CA HIS A 21 7.61 8.25 2.23
C HIS A 21 6.38 7.33 2.13
N PRO A 22 6.41 6.14 2.76
CA PRO A 22 5.27 5.22 2.80
C PRO A 22 4.00 5.81 3.44
N SER A 23 4.12 6.84 4.29
CA SER A 23 2.99 7.57 4.86
C SER A 23 2.17 8.32 3.79
N HIS A 24 2.81 8.82 2.73
CA HIS A 24 2.13 9.53 1.64
C HIS A 24 1.31 8.54 0.80
N LEU A 25 1.91 7.40 0.46
CA LEU A 25 1.22 6.31 -0.21
C LEU A 25 0.01 5.85 0.63
N THR A 26 0.20 5.65 1.94
CA THR A 26 -0.89 5.19 2.83
C THR A 26 -2.04 6.18 2.88
N ARG A 27 -1.76 7.48 2.93
CA ARG A 27 -2.79 8.54 2.90
C ARG A 27 -3.54 8.56 1.57
N HIS A 28 -2.82 8.52 0.44
CA HIS A 28 -3.46 8.49 -0.87
C HIS A 28 -4.27 7.22 -1.11
N PHE A 29 -3.74 6.07 -0.69
CA PHE A 29 -4.43 4.79 -0.82
C PHE A 29 -5.70 4.76 0.04
N ARG A 30 -5.65 5.26 1.27
CA ARG A 30 -6.85 5.41 2.11
C ARG A 30 -7.91 6.31 1.47
N ALA A 31 -7.50 7.43 0.90
CA ALA A 31 -8.42 8.34 0.21
C ALA A 31 -9.08 7.70 -1.02
N ALA A 32 -8.33 6.87 -1.76
CA ALA A 32 -8.81 6.23 -2.98
C ALA A 32 -9.61 4.93 -2.74
N PHE A 33 -9.25 4.15 -1.71
CA PHE A 33 -9.76 2.78 -1.49
C PHE A 33 -10.44 2.58 -0.13
N GLY A 34 -10.63 3.63 0.67
CA GLY A 34 -11.37 3.59 1.92
C GLY A 34 -10.65 2.89 3.10
N GLY A 35 -9.41 2.44 2.94
CA GLY A 35 -8.67 1.76 4.00
C GLY A 35 -7.16 1.68 3.73
N PRO A 36 -6.30 1.48 4.73
CA PRO A 36 -4.86 1.37 4.51
C PRO A 36 -4.52 0.10 3.70
N PRO A 37 -3.44 0.15 2.90
CA PRO A 37 -2.99 -1.01 2.14
C PRO A 37 -2.63 -2.20 3.03
N GLY A 38 -2.23 -1.99 4.29
CA GLY A 38 -2.02 -3.06 5.27
C GLY A 38 -3.31 -3.84 5.61
N ALA A 39 -4.43 -3.14 5.79
CA ALA A 39 -5.73 -3.79 6.05
C ALA A 39 -6.22 -4.58 4.82
N TRP A 40 -5.97 -4.06 3.62
CA TRP A 40 -6.23 -4.76 2.37
C TRP A 40 -5.40 -6.04 2.24
N ARG A 41 -4.11 -6.04 2.63
CA ARG A 41 -3.28 -7.25 2.61
C ARG A 41 -3.81 -8.33 3.54
N THR A 42 -4.28 -7.95 4.73
CA THR A 42 -4.90 -8.90 5.67
C THR A 42 -6.19 -9.47 5.09
N ALA A 43 -7.04 -8.65 4.47
CA ALA A 43 -8.29 -9.09 3.86
C ALA A 43 -8.12 -9.97 2.61
N VAL A 44 -6.98 -9.88 1.91
CA VAL A 44 -6.68 -10.74 0.74
C VAL A 44 -5.96 -12.03 1.14
N ARG A 45 -5.34 -12.08 2.33
CA ARG A 45 -4.65 -13.28 2.84
C ARG A 45 -5.53 -14.19 3.69
N GLY A 46 -6.63 -13.67 4.24
CA GLY A 46 -7.69 -14.46 4.87
C GLY A 46 -8.72 -14.90 3.85
#